data_AF-A0A9X1HUT2-F1
#
_entry.id   AF-A0A9X1HUT2-F1
#
_cell.length_a   1.000
_cell.length_b   1.000
_cell.length_c   1.000
_cell.angle_alpha   90.00
_cell.angle_beta   90.00
_cell.angle_gamma   90.00
#
_symmetry.space_group_name_H-M   'P 1'
#
loop_
_entity.id
_entity.type
_entity.pdbx_description
1 polymer ?
#
loop_
_entity_poly.entity_id
_entity_poly.type
_entity_poly.pdbx_seq_one_letter_code
_entity_poly.pdbx_strand_id
1 'polypeptide(L)' 'MNSMYAILGGLGGQEVLLILLVILIFFGAKKIPELARGLGKGIREFKDATKEIKSDIEESARIEDEKK' A
#
# COMPACT_ATOMS: atom_id res chain seq x y z
N MET A 1 21.01 -12.96 -30.31
CA MET A 1 19.66 -13.55 -30.47
C MET A 1 18.97 -13.89 -29.14
N ASN A 2 19.66 -13.91 -27.98
CA ASN A 2 19.02 -14.08 -26.67
C ASN A 2 18.22 -12.86 -26.19
N SER A 3 18.54 -11.65 -26.67
CA SER A 3 17.88 -10.41 -26.24
C SER A 3 16.40 -10.33 -26.62
N MET A 4 15.95 -11.10 -27.61
CA MET A 4 14.56 -11.13 -28.06
C MET A 4 13.71 -12.15 -27.27
N TYR A 5 14.32 -13.21 -26.74
CA TYR A 5 13.64 -14.20 -25.90
C TYR A 5 13.57 -13.77 -24.42
N ALA A 6 14.48 -12.92 -23.94
CA ALA A 6 14.35 -12.26 -22.64
C ALA A 6 13.07 -11.41 -22.55
N ILE A 7 12.72 -10.73 -23.64
CA ILE A 7 11.49 -9.91 -23.75
C ILE A 7 10.20 -10.74 -23.62
N LEU A 8 10.24 -12.05 -23.94
CA LEU A 8 9.04 -12.92 -23.94
C LEU A 8 9.02 -13.97 -22.81
N GLY A 9 10.16 -14.27 -22.17
CA GLY A 9 10.30 -15.41 -21.26
C GLY A 9 10.46 -15.07 -19.78
N GLY A 10 10.63 -13.81 -19.42
CA GLY A 10 10.75 -13.39 -18.03
C GLY A 10 11.18 -11.94 -17.97
N LEU A 11 10.37 -11.10 -17.32
CA LEU A 11 10.69 -9.70 -17.06
C LEU A 11 12.04 -9.65 -16.34
N GLY A 12 13.11 -9.43 -17.09
CA GLY A 12 14.43 -9.19 -16.53
C GLY A 12 14.42 -7.88 -15.74
N GLY A 13 15.39 -7.73 -14.84
CA GLY A 13 15.53 -6.49 -14.07
C GLY A 13 15.67 -5.23 -14.96
N GLN A 14 16.14 -5.40 -16.21
CA GLN A 14 16.32 -4.30 -17.16
C GLN A 14 14.99 -3.79 -17.73
N GLU A 15 14.04 -4.67 -18.07
CA GLU A 15 12.71 -4.27 -18.54
C GLU A 15 11.91 -3.57 -17.44
N VAL A 16 11.97 -4.10 -16.22
CA VAL A 16 11.33 -3.46 -15.05
C VAL A 16 11.90 -2.06 -14.83
N LEU A 17 13.21 -1.89 -14.96
CA LEU A 17 13.87 -0.59 -14.83
C LEU A 17 13.43 0.40 -15.93
N LEU A 18 13.27 -0.07 -17.17
CA LEU A 18 12.76 0.74 -18.29
C LEU A 18 11.31 1.20 -18.06
N ILE A 19 10.43 0.30 -17.61
CA ILE A 19 9.04 0.63 -17.28
C ILE A 19 9.00 1.65 -16.13
N LEU A 20 9.80 1.42 -15.08
CA LEU A 20 9.93 2.35 -13.96
C LEU A 20 10.39 3.73 -14.42
N LEU A 21 11.36 3.80 -15.33
CA LEU A 21 11.88 5.06 -15.87
C LEU A 21 10.80 5.81 -16.66
N VAL A 22 10.02 5.12 -17.49
CA VAL A 22 8.89 5.73 -18.21
C VAL A 22 7.87 6.29 -17.21
N ILE A 23 7.43 5.50 -16.23
CA ILE A 23 6.52 5.96 -15.17
C ILE A 23 7.10 7.17 -14.43
N LEU A 24 8.40 7.17 -14.14
CA LEU A 24 9.07 8.26 -13.45
C LEU A 24 9.10 9.57 -14.26
N ILE A 25 9.17 9.49 -15.59
CA ILE A 25 9.13 10.66 -16.47
C ILE A 25 7.70 11.22 -16.54
N PHE A 26 6.69 10.36 -16.70
CA PHE A 26 5.29 10.79 -16.80
C PHE A 26 4.74 11.31 -15.47
N PHE A 27 5.00 10.62 -14.36
CA PHE A 27 4.49 10.99 -13.04
C PHE A 27 5.46 11.89 -12.26
N GLY A 28 6.75 11.87 -12.59
CA GLY A 28 7.80 12.57 -11.84
C GLY A 28 8.31 11.77 -10.64
N ALA A 29 9.63 11.82 -10.41
CA ALA A 29 10.28 11.11 -9.30
C ALA A 29 9.77 11.49 -7.90
N LYS A 30 9.17 12.68 -7.77
CA LYS A 30 8.60 13.18 -6.50
C LYS A 30 7.20 12.66 -6.21
N LYS A 31 6.41 12.28 -7.22
CA LYS A 31 5.01 11.87 -7.00
C LYS A 31 4.88 10.48 -6.40
N ILE A 32 5.75 9.53 -6.76
CA ILE A 32 5.77 8.19 -6.17
C ILE A 32 5.93 8.24 -4.63
N PRO A 33 6.96 8.92 -4.05
CA PRO A 33 7.11 8.99 -2.60
C PRO A 33 6.04 9.86 -1.92
N GLU A 34 5.51 10.87 -2.60
CA GLU A 34 4.42 11.71 -2.10
C GLU A 34 3.13 10.90 -1.94
N LEU A 35 2.76 10.11 -2.97
CA LEU A 35 1.63 9.18 -2.93
C LEU A 35 1.83 8.11 -1.87
N ALA A 36 3.02 7.50 -1.77
CA ALA A 36 3.32 6.50 -0.75
C ALA A 36 3.19 7.07 0.67
N ARG A 37 3.65 8.30 0.91
CA ARG A 37 3.49 9.00 2.18
C ARG A 37 2.03 9.30 2.49
N GLY A 38 1.25 9.76 1.51
CA GLY A 38 -0.18 10.03 1.66
C GLY A 38 -0.97 8.76 1.98
N LEU A 39 -0.78 7.70 1.19
CA LEU A 39 -1.39 6.39 1.41
C LEU A 39 -0.98 5.79 2.77
N GLY A 40 0.30 5.90 3.14
CA GLY A 40 0.79 5.40 4.42
C GLY A 40 0.18 6.10 5.63
N LYS A 41 -0.05 7.41 5.54
CA LYS A 41 -0.79 8.17 6.57
C LYS A 41 -2.25 7.74 6.63
N GLY A 42 -2.93 7.67 5.49
CA GLY A 42 -4.33 7.25 5.43
C GLY A 42 -4.56 5.84 5.97
N ILE A 43 -3.69 4.88 5.62
CA ILE A 43 -3.75 3.50 6.16
C ILE A 43 -3.55 3.49 7.68
N ARG A 44 -2.62 4.32 8.20
CA ARG A 44 -2.38 4.42 9.65
C ARG A 44 -3.60 5.00 10.36
N GLU A 45 -4.12 6.14 9.91
CA GLU A 45 -5.30 6.78 10.49
C GLU A 45 -6.53 5.85 10.44
N PHE A 46 -6.74 5.15 9.33
CA PHE A 46 -7.81 4.17 9.19
C PHE A 46 -7.67 3.02 10.20
N LYS A 47 -6.45 2.49 10.36
CA LYS A 47 -6.16 1.42 11.32
C LYS A 47 -6.39 1.89 12.77
N ASP A 48 -5.96 3.10 13.11
CA ASP A 48 -6.09 3.65 14.45
C ASP A 48 -7.57 3.87 14.81
N ALA A 49 -8.35 4.47 13.90
CA ALA A 49 -9.79 4.64 14.07
C ALA A 49 -10.52 3.29 14.20
N THR A 50 -10.13 2.28 13.40
CA THR A 50 -10.72 0.94 13.49
C THR A 50 -10.42 0.27 14.82
N LYS A 51 -9.23 0.51 15.39
CA LYS A 51 -8.83 -0.05 16.68
C LYS A 51 -9.63 0.55 17.84
N GLU A 52 -9.85 1.86 17.82
CA GLU A 52 -10.66 2.58 18.80
C GLU A 52 -12.12 2.08 18.78
N ILE A 53 -12.72 1.99 17.59
CA ILE A 53 -14.08 1.44 17.43
C ILE A 53 -14.15 0.00 17.99
N LYS A 54 -13.13 -0.82 17.70
CA LYS A 54 -13.09 -2.19 18.20
C LYS A 54 -13.01 -2.26 19.72
N SER A 55 -12.18 -1.42 20.36
CA SER A 55 -12.10 -1.38 21.83
C SER A 55 -13.40 -0.93 22.46
N ASP A 56 -14.08 0.07 21.90
CA ASP A 56 -15.33 0.60 22.44
C ASP A 56 -16.46 -0.43 22.36
N ILE A 57 -16.49 -1.22 21.27
CA ILE A 57 -17.45 -2.32 21.11
C ILE A 57 -17.16 -3.44 22.11
N GLU A 58 -15.89 -3.84 22.28
CA GLU A 58 -15.51 -4.87 23.25
C GLU A 58 -15.79 -4.45 24.70
N GLU A 59 -15.58 -3.17 25.03
CA GLU A 59 -15.89 -2.60 26.35
C GLU A 59 -17.41 -2.54 26.59
N SER A 60 -18.18 -2.08 25.60
CA SER A 60 -19.64 -2.04 25.68
C SER A 60 -20.25 -3.44 25.86
N ALA A 61 -19.72 -4.44 25.14
CA ALA A 61 -20.16 -5.83 25.27
C ALA A 61 -19.85 -6.42 26.66
N ARG A 62 -18.69 -6.10 27.25
CA ARG A 62 -18.37 -6.52 28.63
C ARG A 62 -19.31 -5.90 29.67
N ILE A 63 -19.67 -4.62 29.51
CA ILE A 63 -20.55 -3.92 30.45
C ILE A 63 -21.98 -4.49 30.40
N GLU A 64 -22.45 -4.94 29.22
CA GLU A 64 -23.74 -5.64 29.08
C GLU A 64 -23.75 -7.01 29.78
N ASP A 65 -22.65 -7.76 29.72
CA ASP A 65 -22.52 -9.06 30.39
C ASP A 65 -22.41 -8.94 31.92
N GLU A 66 -21.81 -7.86 32.46
CA GLU A 66 -21.72 -7.62 33.91
C GLU A 66 -23.04 -7.15 34.56
N LYS A 67 -24.00 -6.63 33.78
CA LYS A 67 -25.29 -6.12 34.29
C LYS A 67 -26.43 -7.15 34.27
N LYS A 68 -26.18 -8.36 33.77
CA LYS A 68 -27.16 -9.44 33.63
C LYS A 68 -27.00 -10.49 34.72
#